data_AF-A0A952MBN9-F1
#
_entry.id   AF-A0A952MBN9-F1
#
_cell.length_a   1.000
_cell.length_b   1.000
_cell.length_c   1.000
_cell.angle_alpha   90.00
_cell.angle_beta   90.00
_cell.angle_gamma   90.00
#
_symmetry.space_group_name_H-M   'P 1'
#
loop_
_entity.id
_entity.type
_entity.pdbx_description
1 polymer ?
#
loop_
_entity_poly.entity_id
_entity_poly.type
_entity_poly.pdbx_seq_one_letter_code
_entity_poly.pdbx_strand_id
1 'polypeptide(L)'
;MNRLDFIKQTLLSVGIGKLPTKWIKQYSKIYLLQSFVRGFQYYNGPKLLNEMKEGDMLELVREPENKYDDCAVALHWNKKKIGFVPAEENHLLSKLLDAKAIDIQAEITRLEPNAKTWENVSVALFLLKELNEPLPEHAQYLTTLETQKYYTLKHKDRVIRVELNEEYDNDENLEEDIDYYSFLVDHSANDSIYDMIHGNLSPTDDYGVKNRIFVVRKDWKDFDTLVEEPFSKIESWMKAEGLMFEEVEKLTISLNDAQKIIPKIKDLQEIYAKDGTRFIELILA
;
A
#
# COMPACT_ATOMS: atom_id res chain seq x y z
N MET A 1 -16.41 -15.21 27.37
CA MET A 1 -17.48 -14.69 28.24
C MET A 1 -17.90 -13.34 27.67
N ASN A 2 -19.16 -13.15 27.26
CA ASN A 2 -19.59 -11.88 26.68
C ASN A 2 -19.56 -10.76 27.73
N ARG A 3 -19.28 -9.51 27.33
CA ARG A 3 -19.19 -8.37 28.27
C ARG A 3 -20.45 -8.21 29.14
N LEU A 4 -21.60 -8.60 28.62
CA LEU A 4 -22.88 -8.66 29.34
C LEU A 4 -22.89 -9.67 30.49
N ASP A 5 -22.25 -10.83 30.33
CA ASP A 5 -22.21 -11.87 31.36
C ASP A 5 -21.28 -11.49 32.50
N PHE A 6 -20.17 -10.81 32.17
CA PHE A 6 -19.26 -10.23 33.17
C PHE A 6 -19.99 -9.17 34.01
N ILE A 7 -20.66 -8.20 33.38
CA ILE A 7 -21.39 -7.15 34.09
C ILE A 7 -22.51 -7.75 34.97
N LYS A 8 -23.25 -8.75 34.48
CA LYS A 8 -24.28 -9.43 35.27
C LYS A 8 -23.70 -10.13 36.49
N GLN A 9 -22.58 -10.85 36.34
CA GLN A 9 -21.91 -11.50 37.47
C GLN A 9 -21.41 -10.48 38.50
N THR A 10 -20.79 -9.38 38.06
CA THR A 10 -20.31 -8.33 38.95
C THR A 10 -21.47 -7.63 39.68
N LEU A 11 -22.59 -7.36 39.02
CA LEU A 11 -23.75 -6.72 39.67
C LEU A 11 -24.49 -7.64 40.65
N LEU A 12 -24.56 -8.94 40.33
CA LEU A 12 -25.07 -9.97 41.25
C LEU A 12 -24.27 -10.02 42.55
N SER A 13 -22.94 -9.86 42.48
CA SER A 13 -22.09 -9.80 43.68
C SER A 13 -22.28 -8.54 44.54
N VAL A 14 -22.89 -7.48 44.01
CA VAL A 14 -23.14 -6.20 44.72
C VAL A 14 -24.60 -6.08 45.21
N GLY A 15 -25.44 -7.11 44.99
CA GLY A 15 -26.83 -7.13 45.48
C GLY A 15 -27.80 -6.23 44.71
N ILE A 16 -27.37 -5.68 43.57
CA ILE A 16 -28.24 -4.92 42.66
C ILE A 16 -29.02 -5.94 41.81
N GLY A 17 -30.23 -6.26 42.25
CA GLY A 17 -31.12 -7.20 41.57
C GLY A 17 -31.39 -6.80 40.11
N LYS A 18 -31.44 -7.82 39.24
CA LYS A 18 -31.81 -7.84 37.81
C LYS A 18 -32.16 -6.46 37.22
N LEU A 19 -31.17 -5.77 36.64
CA LEU A 19 -31.46 -4.65 35.75
C LEU A 19 -32.35 -5.13 34.59
N PRO A 20 -33.38 -4.36 34.19
CA PRO A 20 -34.15 -4.69 32.99
C PRO A 20 -33.21 -4.73 31.79
N THR A 21 -33.08 -5.88 31.11
CA THR A 21 -32.21 -6.02 29.93
C THR A 21 -32.55 -5.03 28.82
N LYS A 22 -33.80 -4.53 28.80
CA LYS A 22 -34.25 -3.46 27.89
C LYS A 22 -33.53 -2.11 28.08
N TRP A 23 -32.79 -1.91 29.17
CA TRP A 23 -32.08 -0.65 29.44
C TRP A 23 -30.62 -0.67 28.98
N ILE A 24 -30.09 -1.85 28.61
CA ILE A 24 -28.72 -1.98 28.09
C ILE A 24 -28.81 -1.97 26.57
N LYS A 25 -28.71 -0.78 25.98
CA LYS A 25 -28.60 -0.62 24.53
C LYS A 25 -27.26 -1.18 24.06
N GLN A 26 -27.29 -2.17 23.19
CA GLN A 26 -26.10 -2.75 22.59
C GLN A 26 -25.81 -2.07 21.26
N TYR A 27 -24.68 -1.37 21.20
CA TYR A 27 -24.19 -0.75 19.97
C TYR A 27 -23.13 -1.65 19.35
N SER A 28 -23.20 -1.79 18.03
CA SER A 28 -22.19 -2.47 17.22
C SER A 28 -21.56 -1.49 16.26
N LYS A 29 -20.25 -1.64 16.05
CA LYS A 29 -19.51 -0.97 14.99
C LYS A 29 -19.83 -1.67 13.67
N ILE A 30 -20.36 -0.92 12.73
CA ILE A 30 -20.58 -1.32 11.34
C ILE A 30 -19.45 -0.72 10.53
N TYR A 31 -18.54 -1.56 10.04
CA TYR A 31 -17.40 -1.14 9.21
C TYR A 31 -17.89 -0.50 7.91
N LEU A 32 -17.30 0.63 7.56
CA LEU A 32 -17.63 1.40 6.35
C LEU A 32 -16.44 1.49 5.39
N LEU A 33 -15.26 1.79 5.92
CA LEU A 33 -14.08 2.11 5.11
C LEU A 33 -12.79 1.87 5.91
N GLN A 34 -11.79 1.30 5.25
CA GLN A 34 -10.41 1.25 5.69
C GLN A 34 -9.58 2.17 4.79
N SER A 35 -8.70 3.00 5.35
CA SER A 35 -7.81 3.83 4.53
C SER A 35 -6.54 4.25 5.28
N PHE A 36 -5.62 4.92 4.58
CA PHE A 36 -4.54 5.68 5.22
C PHE A 36 -4.93 7.15 5.41
N VAL A 37 -4.35 7.79 6.43
CA VAL A 37 -4.53 9.23 6.65
C VAL A 37 -3.84 10.03 5.53
N ARG A 38 -4.62 10.71 4.68
CA ARG A 38 -4.08 11.55 3.61
C ARG A 38 -3.54 12.88 4.14
N GLY A 39 -2.47 13.35 3.50
CA GLY A 39 -1.80 14.59 3.89
C GLY A 39 -1.11 14.53 5.25
N PHE A 40 -0.93 13.34 5.84
CA PHE A 40 -0.38 13.16 7.19
C PHE A 40 0.87 14.01 7.44
N GLN A 41 1.81 13.97 6.49
CA GLN A 41 3.07 14.72 6.53
C GLN A 41 2.95 16.24 6.62
N TYR A 42 1.83 16.83 6.22
CA TYR A 42 1.63 18.29 6.17
C TYR A 42 0.98 18.85 7.45
N TYR A 43 0.54 17.98 8.37
CA TYR A 43 -0.18 18.37 9.58
C TYR A 43 0.56 17.92 10.84
N ASN A 44 -0.14 17.82 11.98
CA ASN A 44 0.49 17.45 13.24
C ASN A 44 0.86 15.95 13.31
N GLY A 45 0.44 15.14 12.33
CA GLY A 45 0.63 13.70 12.29
C GLY A 45 2.04 13.23 12.65
N PRO A 46 3.08 13.61 11.88
CA PRO A 46 4.45 13.15 12.11
C PRO A 46 4.99 13.48 13.50
N LYS A 47 4.59 14.62 14.07
CA LYS A 47 5.03 15.05 15.41
C LYS A 47 4.40 14.22 16.52
N LEU A 48 3.19 13.70 16.28
CA LEU A 48 2.39 12.98 17.26
C LEU A 48 2.44 11.46 17.06
N LEU A 49 3.04 10.96 15.97
CA LEU A 49 3.03 9.55 15.60
C LEU A 49 3.48 8.61 16.72
N ASN A 50 4.53 9.00 17.45
CA ASN A 50 5.08 8.19 18.55
C ASN A 50 4.17 8.14 19.80
N GLU A 51 3.18 9.04 19.88
CA GLU A 51 2.21 9.08 20.98
C GLU A 51 0.92 8.32 20.66
N MET A 52 0.65 8.07 19.37
CA MET A 52 -0.54 7.35 18.90
C MET A 52 -0.46 5.86 19.20
N LYS A 53 -1.63 5.24 19.37
CA LYS A 53 -1.77 3.79 19.54
C LYS A 53 -2.88 3.25 18.65
N GLU A 54 -2.74 1.98 18.27
CA GLU A 54 -3.85 1.24 17.66
C GLU A 54 -5.05 1.20 18.62
N GLY A 55 -6.24 1.39 18.08
CA GLY A 55 -7.50 1.57 18.80
C GLY A 55 -7.77 3.00 19.26
N ASP A 56 -6.86 3.96 19.06
CA ASP A 56 -7.12 5.36 19.38
C ASP A 56 -8.24 5.92 18.49
N MET A 57 -9.16 6.65 19.10
CA MET A 57 -10.30 7.25 18.40
C MET A 57 -9.91 8.55 17.71
N LEU A 58 -10.52 8.79 16.55
CA LEU A 58 -10.36 10.00 15.75
C LEU A 58 -11.69 10.73 15.60
N GLU A 59 -11.63 12.05 15.65
CA GLU A 59 -12.75 12.92 15.34
C GLU A 59 -12.74 13.23 13.83
N LEU A 60 -13.92 13.11 13.19
CA LEU A 60 -14.14 13.53 11.82
C LEU A 60 -14.69 14.96 11.81
N VAL A 61 -13.99 15.87 11.14
CA VAL A 61 -14.35 17.30 11.08
C VAL A 61 -14.54 17.70 9.63
N ARG A 62 -15.74 18.20 9.30
CA ARG A 62 -16.04 18.72 7.96
C ARG A 62 -15.33 20.05 7.71
N GLU A 63 -14.72 20.18 6.52
CA GLU A 63 -14.13 21.42 6.03
C GLU A 63 -14.71 21.80 4.65
N PRO A 64 -15.98 22.25 4.57
CA PRO A 64 -16.64 22.54 3.28
C PRO A 64 -16.01 23.70 2.50
N GLU A 65 -15.31 24.61 3.20
CA GLU A 65 -14.61 25.75 2.60
C GLU A 65 -13.14 25.44 2.25
N ASN A 66 -12.76 24.15 2.22
CA ASN A 66 -11.41 23.77 1.87
C ASN A 66 -11.15 24.08 0.39
N LYS A 67 -10.13 24.90 0.14
CA LYS A 67 -9.81 25.43 -1.21
C LYS A 67 -9.46 24.40 -2.27
N TYR A 68 -9.17 23.15 -1.88
CA TYR A 68 -8.81 22.08 -2.81
C TYR A 68 -9.94 21.06 -3.01
N ASP A 69 -10.81 20.86 -2.02
CA ASP A 69 -11.82 19.82 -2.00
C ASP A 69 -12.95 20.19 -1.02
N ASP A 70 -14.14 20.50 -1.54
CA ASP A 70 -15.32 20.86 -0.74
C ASP A 70 -15.91 19.68 0.05
N CYS A 71 -15.54 18.45 -0.31
CA CYS A 71 -15.92 17.23 0.38
C CYS A 71 -14.93 16.86 1.50
N ALA A 72 -13.91 17.67 1.76
CA ALA A 72 -12.86 17.37 2.72
C ALA A 72 -13.38 17.01 4.13
N VAL A 73 -12.95 15.85 4.62
CA VAL A 73 -13.21 15.39 6.00
C VAL A 73 -11.88 15.24 6.72
N ALA A 74 -11.57 16.20 7.59
CA ALA A 74 -10.34 16.21 8.38
C ALA A 74 -10.42 15.17 9.51
N LEU A 75 -9.30 14.49 9.74
CA LEU A 75 -9.10 13.55 10.84
C LEU A 75 -8.31 14.23 11.95
N HIS A 76 -8.88 14.23 13.15
CA HIS A 76 -8.30 14.84 14.34
C HIS A 76 -8.02 13.78 15.40
N TRP A 77 -6.78 13.71 15.87
CA TRP A 77 -6.39 12.91 17.03
C TRP A 77 -6.11 13.87 18.20
N ASN A 78 -6.75 13.65 19.35
CA ASN A 78 -6.66 14.55 20.51
C ASN A 78 -6.85 16.03 20.15
N LYS A 79 -7.91 16.33 19.37
CA LYS A 79 -8.28 17.66 18.84
C LYS A 79 -7.25 18.30 17.90
N LYS A 80 -6.16 17.62 17.57
CA LYS A 80 -5.15 18.10 16.62
C LYS A 80 -5.38 17.45 15.27
N LYS A 81 -5.46 18.25 14.21
CA LYS A 81 -5.57 17.76 12.83
C LYS A 81 -4.32 16.97 12.47
N ILE A 82 -4.51 15.74 12.02
CA ILE A 82 -3.45 14.84 11.58
C ILE A 82 -3.50 14.56 10.08
N GLY A 83 -4.61 14.84 9.40
CA GLY A 83 -4.76 14.68 7.97
C GLY A 83 -6.23 14.63 7.56
N PHE A 84 -6.53 13.88 6.50
CA PHE A 84 -7.88 13.73 5.95
C PHE A 84 -8.21 12.29 5.59
N VAL A 85 -9.50 12.01 5.46
CA VAL A 85 -10.02 10.88 4.67
C VAL A 85 -9.64 11.09 3.20
N PRO A 86 -9.31 10.02 2.44
CA PRO A 86 -8.97 10.16 1.03
C PRO A 86 -10.08 10.81 0.19
N ALA A 87 -9.68 11.64 -0.78
CA ALA A 87 -10.61 12.40 -1.62
C ALA A 87 -11.50 11.48 -2.47
N GLU A 88 -10.93 10.36 -2.91
CA GLU A 88 -11.61 9.31 -3.66
C GLU A 88 -12.77 8.65 -2.88
N GLU A 89 -12.76 8.70 -1.53
CA GLU A 89 -13.75 8.03 -0.67
C GLU A 89 -14.63 9.00 0.15
N ASN A 90 -14.34 10.31 0.13
CA ASN A 90 -14.94 11.24 1.09
C ASN A 90 -16.31 11.79 0.69
N HIS A 91 -16.73 11.68 -0.57
CA HIS A 91 -17.92 12.37 -1.09
C HIS A 91 -19.24 11.86 -0.48
N LEU A 92 -19.38 10.55 -0.23
CA LEU A 92 -20.57 10.05 0.48
C LEU A 92 -20.53 10.43 1.96
N LEU A 93 -19.34 10.31 2.56
CA LEU A 93 -19.09 10.64 3.96
C LEU A 93 -19.40 12.11 4.26
N SER A 94 -19.01 13.02 3.38
CA SER A 94 -19.22 14.46 3.52
C SER A 94 -20.71 14.80 3.63
N LYS A 95 -21.53 14.23 2.74
CA LYS A 95 -22.99 14.40 2.74
C LYS A 95 -23.65 13.87 4.01
N LEU A 96 -23.22 12.70 4.49
CA LEU A 96 -23.76 12.09 5.71
C LEU A 96 -23.45 12.95 6.96
N LEU A 97 -22.23 13.49 7.02
CA LEU A 97 -21.80 14.37 8.11
C LEU A 97 -22.50 15.74 8.05
N ASP A 98 -22.63 16.33 6.86
CA ASP A 98 -23.32 17.62 6.67
C ASP A 98 -24.81 17.53 7.05
N ALA A 99 -25.45 16.42 6.69
CA ALA A 99 -26.84 16.14 7.08
C ALA A 99 -26.99 15.73 8.56
N LYS A 100 -25.88 15.46 9.27
CA LYS A 100 -25.87 14.83 10.61
C LYS A 100 -26.76 13.59 10.68
N ALA A 101 -26.78 12.82 9.58
CA ALA A 101 -27.71 11.71 9.43
C ALA A 101 -27.30 10.50 10.27
N ILE A 102 -25.99 10.34 10.50
CA ILE A 102 -25.40 9.14 11.07
C ILE A 102 -24.19 9.50 11.95
N ASP A 103 -24.07 8.85 13.11
CA ASP A 103 -22.90 8.93 13.98
C ASP A 103 -21.78 8.02 13.45
N ILE A 104 -20.77 8.66 12.86
CA ILE A 104 -19.59 7.99 12.30
C ILE A 104 -18.41 8.20 13.23
N GLN A 105 -17.70 7.12 13.52
CA GLN A 105 -16.47 7.14 14.30
C GLN A 105 -15.31 6.67 13.43
N ALA A 106 -14.13 7.20 13.68
CA ALA A 106 -12.89 6.68 13.10
C ALA A 106 -11.97 6.18 14.22
N GLU A 107 -11.19 5.15 13.93
CA GLU A 107 -10.17 4.63 14.84
C GLU A 107 -8.87 4.32 14.09
N ILE A 108 -7.74 4.46 14.76
CA ILE A 108 -6.45 4.00 14.24
C ILE A 108 -6.43 2.48 14.32
N THR A 109 -6.33 1.80 13.18
CA THR A 109 -6.28 0.34 13.15
C THR A 109 -4.87 -0.21 13.10
N ARG A 110 -3.93 0.56 12.52
CA ARG A 110 -2.53 0.15 12.40
C ARG A 110 -1.58 1.34 12.32
N LEU A 111 -0.42 1.20 12.96
CA LEU A 111 0.68 2.17 12.90
C LEU A 111 1.94 1.50 12.33
N GLU A 112 2.51 2.08 11.29
CA GLU A 112 3.78 1.62 10.69
C GLU A 112 4.76 2.79 10.54
N PRO A 113 5.50 3.16 11.61
CA PRO A 113 6.41 4.32 11.58
C PRO A 113 7.57 4.18 10.58
N ASN A 114 7.89 2.95 10.17
CA ASN A 114 8.95 2.68 9.20
C ASN A 114 8.48 2.75 7.74
N ALA A 115 7.18 2.86 7.49
CA ALA A 115 6.64 3.16 6.16
C ALA A 115 6.86 4.65 5.82
N LYS A 116 6.58 5.04 4.58
CA LYS A 116 6.52 6.46 4.21
C LYS A 116 5.38 7.15 4.95
N THR A 117 5.50 8.47 5.07
CA THR A 117 4.64 9.31 5.89
C THR A 117 3.15 9.21 5.56
N TRP A 118 2.79 8.99 4.30
CA TRP A 118 1.40 8.81 3.84
C TRP A 118 0.81 7.43 4.12
N GLU A 119 1.61 6.50 4.66
CA GLU A 119 1.19 5.16 5.07
C GLU A 119 1.44 4.89 6.55
N ASN A 120 1.97 5.86 7.33
CA ASN A 120 2.29 5.60 8.73
C ASN A 120 1.07 5.24 9.58
N VAL A 121 -0.12 5.73 9.20
CA VAL A 121 -1.33 5.59 10.00
C VAL A 121 -2.46 5.09 9.12
N SER A 122 -2.92 3.88 9.41
CA SER A 122 -4.14 3.32 8.83
C SER A 122 -5.30 3.46 9.81
N VAL A 123 -6.47 3.78 9.27
CA VAL A 123 -7.69 4.07 10.03
C VAL A 123 -8.88 3.32 9.44
N ALA A 124 -9.82 2.96 10.30
CA ALA A 124 -11.13 2.46 9.92
C ALA A 124 -12.22 3.43 10.34
N LEU A 125 -13.25 3.56 9.51
CA LEU A 125 -14.47 4.29 9.80
C LEU A 125 -15.61 3.31 10.08
N PHE A 126 -16.40 3.62 11.10
CA PHE A 126 -17.54 2.83 11.52
C PHE A 126 -18.77 3.67 11.76
N LEU A 127 -19.92 3.11 11.43
CA LEU A 127 -21.22 3.54 11.92
C LEU A 127 -21.50 2.86 13.27
N LEU A 128 -21.88 3.64 14.29
CA LEU A 128 -22.39 3.07 15.54
C LEU A 128 -23.89 2.82 15.45
N LYS A 129 -24.28 1.56 15.29
CA LYS A 129 -25.69 1.18 15.20
C LYS A 129 -26.13 0.43 16.46
N GLU A 130 -27.22 0.87 17.06
CA GLU A 130 -27.94 0.07 18.06
C GLU A 130 -28.50 -1.17 17.36
N LEU A 131 -27.93 -2.34 17.65
CA LEU A 131 -28.38 -3.61 17.09
C LEU A 131 -29.24 -4.30 18.14
N ASN A 132 -30.55 -4.37 17.86
CA ASN A 132 -31.48 -5.18 18.62
C ASN A 132 -31.39 -6.67 18.22
N GLU A 133 -30.85 -6.94 17.03
CA GLU A 133 -30.67 -8.26 16.44
C GLU A 133 -29.30 -8.33 15.75
N PRO A 134 -28.65 -9.51 15.68
CA PRO A 134 -27.39 -9.67 14.97
C PRO A 134 -27.55 -9.36 13.47
N LEU A 135 -26.46 -8.94 12.82
CA LEU A 135 -26.47 -8.71 11.38
C LEU A 135 -26.83 -10.01 10.63
N PRO A 136 -27.62 -9.91 9.53
CA PRO A 136 -27.91 -11.07 8.70
C PRO A 136 -26.63 -11.62 8.10
N GLU A 137 -26.61 -12.92 7.79
CA GLU A 137 -25.42 -13.65 7.32
C GLU A 137 -24.75 -13.00 6.10
N HIS A 138 -25.54 -12.55 5.12
CA HIS A 138 -25.03 -11.86 3.93
C HIS A 138 -24.37 -10.51 4.21
N ALA A 139 -24.55 -9.93 5.40
CA ALA A 139 -24.02 -8.63 5.81
C ALA A 139 -22.87 -8.74 6.84
N GLN A 140 -22.39 -9.96 7.12
CA GLN A 140 -21.32 -10.18 8.09
C GLN A 140 -20.00 -9.50 7.69
N TYR A 141 -19.79 -9.24 6.39
CA TYR A 141 -18.62 -8.48 5.90
C TYR A 141 -18.49 -7.09 6.53
N LEU A 142 -19.59 -6.48 7.00
CA LEU A 142 -19.60 -5.21 7.71
C LEU A 142 -19.01 -5.28 9.14
N THR A 143 -18.50 -6.44 9.56
CA THR A 143 -17.81 -6.61 10.84
C THR A 143 -16.32 -6.88 10.67
N THR A 144 -15.86 -7.09 9.44
CA THR A 144 -14.49 -7.48 9.12
C THR A 144 -13.74 -6.28 8.56
N LEU A 145 -12.61 -5.95 9.19
CA LEU A 145 -11.72 -4.91 8.69
C LEU A 145 -10.97 -5.40 7.45
N GLU A 146 -10.86 -4.55 6.44
CA GLU A 146 -9.96 -4.80 5.34
C GLU A 146 -8.50 -4.67 5.81
N THR A 147 -7.64 -5.56 5.32
CA THR A 147 -6.21 -5.44 5.57
C THR A 147 -5.64 -4.36 4.67
N GLN A 148 -5.18 -3.26 5.26
CA GLN A 148 -4.56 -2.19 4.49
C GLN A 148 -3.28 -2.68 3.82
N LYS A 149 -3.20 -2.50 2.50
CA LYS A 149 -1.98 -2.76 1.72
C LYS A 149 -1.04 -1.57 1.92
N TYR A 150 0.16 -1.83 2.42
CA TYR A 150 1.23 -0.83 2.50
C TYR A 150 2.04 -0.91 1.24
N TYR A 151 2.56 0.22 0.74
CA TYR A 151 3.33 0.35 -0.49
C TYR A 151 4.77 0.79 -0.31
N THR A 152 5.13 1.12 0.92
CA THR A 152 6.40 1.78 1.22
C THR A 152 7.16 1.15 2.38
N LEU A 153 6.91 -0.14 2.62
CA LEU A 153 7.66 -0.91 3.61
C LEU A 153 9.00 -1.25 2.98
N LYS A 154 10.05 -0.68 3.53
CA LYS A 154 11.42 -0.91 3.11
C LYS A 154 11.85 -2.33 3.48
N HIS A 155 12.01 -3.20 2.48
CA HIS A 155 12.77 -4.44 2.65
C HIS A 155 14.25 -4.10 2.51
N LYS A 156 15.03 -4.28 3.58
CA LYS A 156 16.43 -3.82 3.67
C LYS A 156 17.38 -4.36 2.59
N ASP A 157 16.99 -5.39 1.84
CA ASP A 157 17.89 -6.18 1.00
C ASP A 157 17.50 -6.27 -0.48
N ARG A 158 16.46 -5.54 -0.92
CA ARG A 158 15.95 -5.55 -2.30
C ARG A 158 15.59 -4.11 -2.69
N VAL A 159 16.15 -3.56 -3.77
CA VAL A 159 15.42 -3.22 -5.01
C VAL A 159 16.38 -2.45 -5.94
N ILE A 160 16.54 -2.89 -7.19
CA ILE A 160 16.91 -2.10 -8.38
C ILE A 160 15.99 -2.56 -9.52
N ARG A 161 15.31 -1.64 -10.22
CA ARG A 161 14.50 -1.87 -11.43
C ARG A 161 15.43 -1.82 -12.64
N VAL A 162 15.55 -2.87 -13.44
CA VAL A 162 16.35 -2.83 -14.68
C VAL A 162 15.42 -2.59 -15.87
N GLU A 163 15.71 -1.54 -16.64
CA GLU A 163 15.15 -1.28 -17.96
C GLU A 163 16.25 -1.38 -19.01
N LEU A 164 15.92 -1.98 -20.15
CA LEU A 164 16.84 -2.10 -21.28
C LEU A 164 16.79 -0.81 -22.09
N ASN A 165 17.95 -0.33 -22.52
CA ASN A 165 18.06 0.83 -23.41
C ASN A 165 18.30 0.40 -24.85
N GLU A 166 17.49 0.92 -25.76
CA GLU A 166 17.66 0.80 -27.21
C GLU A 166 18.59 1.89 -27.78
N GLU A 167 18.76 3.04 -27.11
CA GLU A 167 19.42 4.23 -27.67
C GLU A 167 20.92 4.08 -28.00
N TYR A 168 21.57 2.96 -27.66
CA TYR A 168 23.02 2.77 -27.87
C TYR A 168 23.39 1.73 -28.91
N ASP A 169 22.44 1.00 -29.50
CA ASP A 169 22.69 0.27 -30.74
C ASP A 169 22.32 1.22 -31.90
N ASN A 170 23.32 1.68 -32.65
CA ASN A 170 23.20 2.63 -33.77
C ASN A 170 22.44 2.05 -34.98
N ASP A 171 21.26 1.46 -34.78
CA ASP A 171 20.38 1.00 -35.84
C ASP A 171 19.10 1.85 -35.80
N GLU A 172 18.97 2.78 -36.75
CA GLU A 172 17.90 3.79 -36.86
C GLU A 172 16.49 3.19 -37.13
N ASN A 173 16.22 1.94 -36.78
CA ASN A 173 14.98 1.22 -37.13
C ASN A 173 14.34 0.41 -35.99
N LEU A 174 14.48 0.81 -34.73
CA LEU A 174 13.82 0.11 -33.62
C LEU A 174 12.84 1.06 -32.91
N GLU A 175 11.62 1.13 -33.45
CA GLU A 175 10.40 1.49 -32.70
C GLU A 175 9.57 0.20 -32.47
N GLU A 176 10.21 -0.88 -32.01
CA GLU A 176 9.50 -2.11 -31.66
C GLU A 176 9.70 -2.40 -30.17
N ASP A 177 8.61 -2.30 -29.39
CA ASP A 177 8.53 -2.73 -27.99
C ASP A 177 9.34 -4.02 -27.80
N ILE A 178 10.48 -3.98 -27.11
CA ILE A 178 11.30 -5.19 -26.84
C ILE A 178 10.41 -6.28 -26.27
N ASP A 179 10.31 -7.41 -26.97
CA ASP A 179 9.75 -8.64 -26.42
C ASP A 179 10.74 -9.24 -25.42
N TYR A 180 10.59 -8.87 -24.15
CA TYR A 180 11.45 -9.31 -23.06
C TYR A 180 11.44 -10.82 -22.85
N TYR A 181 10.33 -11.49 -23.17
CA TYR A 181 10.26 -12.94 -23.08
C TYR A 181 11.19 -13.57 -24.12
N SER A 182 11.06 -13.15 -25.37
CA SER A 182 11.91 -13.64 -26.46
C SER A 182 13.37 -13.24 -26.22
N PHE A 183 13.65 -12.02 -25.75
CA PHE A 183 15.00 -11.59 -25.39
C PHE A 183 15.67 -12.51 -24.36
N LEU A 184 14.99 -12.83 -23.26
CA LEU A 184 15.54 -13.68 -22.21
C LEU A 184 15.75 -15.13 -22.66
N VAL A 185 14.82 -15.66 -23.45
CA VAL A 185 14.87 -17.05 -23.94
C VAL A 185 15.92 -17.20 -25.04
N ASP A 186 15.94 -16.31 -26.03
CA ASP A 186 16.81 -16.41 -27.20
C ASP A 186 18.30 -16.20 -26.86
N HIS A 187 18.58 -15.43 -25.81
CA HIS A 187 19.95 -15.20 -25.33
C HIS A 187 20.34 -16.12 -24.16
N SER A 188 19.46 -17.05 -23.77
CA SER A 188 19.81 -18.12 -22.85
C SER A 188 20.65 -19.19 -23.55
N ALA A 189 21.63 -19.76 -22.85
CA ALA A 189 22.47 -20.82 -23.39
C ALA A 189 21.74 -22.16 -23.59
N ASN A 190 20.58 -22.33 -22.96
CA ASN A 190 19.73 -23.53 -22.99
C ASN A 190 18.30 -23.19 -22.51
N ASP A 191 17.44 -24.21 -22.45
CA ASP A 191 16.03 -24.06 -22.06
C ASP A 191 15.80 -23.69 -20.58
N SER A 192 16.84 -23.50 -19.76
CA SER A 192 16.68 -23.22 -18.32
C SER A 192 15.85 -21.97 -18.03
N ILE A 193 16.01 -20.89 -18.80
CA ILE A 193 15.21 -19.67 -18.65
C ILE A 193 13.76 -19.91 -19.06
N TYR A 194 13.54 -20.65 -20.15
CA TYR A 194 12.20 -21.06 -20.58
C TYR A 194 11.51 -21.88 -19.48
N ASP A 195 12.20 -22.88 -18.93
CA ASP A 195 11.69 -23.74 -17.85
C ASP A 195 11.39 -22.93 -16.58
N MET A 196 12.22 -21.94 -16.23
CA MET A 196 11.97 -21.06 -15.08
C MET A 196 10.74 -20.17 -15.31
N ILE A 197 10.56 -19.60 -16.50
CA ILE A 197 9.40 -18.76 -16.81
C ILE A 197 8.11 -19.59 -16.74
N HIS A 198 8.11 -20.79 -17.32
CA HIS A 198 6.92 -21.65 -17.39
C HIS A 198 6.71 -22.53 -16.16
N GLY A 199 7.71 -22.64 -15.27
CA GLY A 199 7.65 -23.41 -14.03
C GLY A 199 7.42 -22.56 -12.78
N ASN A 200 8.05 -21.38 -12.70
CA ASN A 200 8.08 -20.56 -11.46
C ASN A 200 7.17 -19.34 -11.53
N LEU A 201 6.76 -18.91 -12.72
CA LEU A 201 5.90 -17.75 -12.92
C LEU A 201 4.47 -18.17 -13.26
N SER A 202 3.51 -17.30 -12.91
CA SER A 202 2.08 -17.49 -13.18
C SER A 202 1.83 -17.39 -14.69
N PRO A 203 1.17 -18.38 -15.31
CA PRO A 203 0.92 -18.38 -16.76
C PRO A 203 0.04 -17.18 -17.15
N THR A 204 0.61 -16.29 -17.95
CA THR A 204 -0.10 -15.12 -18.50
C THR A 204 0.22 -14.98 -19.99
N ASP A 205 -0.75 -14.55 -20.78
CA ASP A 205 -0.62 -14.40 -22.24
C ASP A 205 0.36 -13.31 -22.70
N ASP A 206 0.93 -12.55 -21.75
CA ASP A 206 1.72 -11.36 -22.03
C ASP A 206 2.94 -11.26 -21.10
N TYR A 207 3.96 -12.08 -21.39
CA TYR A 207 5.29 -11.92 -20.81
C TYR A 207 6.14 -10.89 -21.59
N GLY A 208 5.74 -10.55 -22.82
CA GLY A 208 6.58 -9.85 -23.78
C GLY A 208 6.25 -8.38 -24.02
N VAL A 209 5.02 -7.91 -23.85
CA VAL A 209 4.58 -6.78 -24.69
C VAL A 209 4.54 -5.42 -24.00
N LYS A 210 4.38 -5.27 -22.66
CA LYS A 210 4.41 -3.91 -22.04
C LYS A 210 4.97 -3.82 -20.63
N ASN A 211 5.97 -2.96 -20.46
CA ASN A 211 6.38 -2.29 -19.21
C ASN A 211 6.44 -3.20 -17.97
N ARG A 212 7.16 -4.32 -18.06
CA ARG A 212 7.49 -5.11 -16.87
C ARG A 212 8.95 -4.99 -16.52
N ILE A 213 9.14 -4.92 -15.21
CA ILE A 213 10.32 -4.38 -14.56
C ILE A 213 11.04 -5.55 -13.92
N PHE A 214 12.31 -5.72 -14.27
CA PHE A 214 13.15 -6.72 -13.62
C PHE A 214 13.73 -6.16 -12.33
N VAL A 215 13.64 -6.91 -11.24
CA VAL A 215 14.26 -6.50 -9.97
C VAL A 215 15.53 -7.30 -9.74
N VAL A 216 16.66 -6.61 -9.60
CA VAL A 216 17.96 -7.20 -9.29
C VAL A 216 18.38 -6.80 -7.87
N ARG A 217 19.00 -7.73 -7.15
CA ARG A 217 19.48 -7.50 -5.79
C ARG A 217 20.71 -6.58 -5.78
N LYS A 218 20.72 -5.61 -4.86
CA LYS A 218 21.77 -4.57 -4.72
C LYS A 218 23.11 -5.08 -4.19
N ASP A 219 23.14 -6.24 -3.54
CA ASP A 219 24.37 -6.84 -2.99
C ASP A 219 25.20 -7.60 -4.04
N TRP A 220 24.85 -7.47 -5.33
CA TRP A 220 25.60 -8.09 -6.41
C TRP A 220 26.94 -7.39 -6.65
N LYS A 221 28.03 -8.18 -6.66
CA LYS A 221 29.41 -7.67 -6.62
C LYS A 221 29.86 -6.88 -7.86
N ASP A 222 29.24 -7.14 -9.01
CA ASP A 222 29.54 -6.47 -10.29
C ASP A 222 28.56 -5.31 -10.57
N PHE A 223 27.75 -4.92 -9.59
CA PHE A 223 26.68 -3.94 -9.78
C PHE A 223 27.22 -2.56 -10.19
N ASP A 224 28.24 -2.06 -9.49
CA ASP A 224 28.79 -0.72 -9.71
C ASP A 224 29.50 -0.57 -11.07
N THR A 225 29.85 -1.68 -11.73
CA THR A 225 30.58 -1.67 -13.01
C THR A 225 29.70 -1.75 -14.25
N LEU A 226 28.43 -2.14 -14.10
CA LEU A 226 27.47 -2.25 -15.20
C LEU A 226 26.69 -0.96 -15.48
N VAL A 227 26.80 0.02 -14.59
CA VAL A 227 26.15 1.33 -14.77
C VAL A 227 27.11 2.25 -15.52
N GLU A 228 26.84 2.55 -16.79
CA GLU A 228 27.67 3.47 -17.58
C GLU A 228 27.61 4.93 -17.07
N GLU A 229 26.54 5.31 -16.37
CA GLU A 229 26.41 6.61 -15.69
C GLU A 229 26.43 6.43 -14.16
N PRO A 230 27.37 7.07 -13.42
CA PRO A 230 27.34 7.00 -11.97
C PRO A 230 25.99 7.50 -11.44
N PHE A 231 25.38 6.72 -10.56
CA PHE A 231 24.06 6.91 -9.93
C PHE A 231 23.75 8.36 -9.52
N SER A 232 24.78 9.14 -9.19
CA SER A 232 24.73 10.54 -8.78
C SER A 232 24.26 11.53 -9.86
N LYS A 233 24.48 11.24 -11.15
CA LYS A 233 24.01 12.09 -12.25
C LYS A 233 22.52 11.94 -12.49
N ILE A 234 22.02 10.71 -12.48
CA ILE A 234 20.60 10.36 -12.62
C ILE A 234 19.81 11.01 -11.48
N GLU A 235 20.30 10.92 -10.25
CA GLU A 235 19.71 11.58 -9.09
C GLU A 235 19.61 13.12 -9.25
N SER A 236 20.61 13.75 -9.88
CA SER A 236 20.64 15.20 -10.08
C SER A 236 19.64 15.67 -11.15
N TRP A 237 19.50 14.91 -12.24
CA TRP A 237 18.52 15.18 -13.29
C TRP A 237 17.09 15.02 -12.78
N MET A 238 16.78 13.96 -12.03
CA MET A 238 15.44 13.73 -11.47
C MET A 238 15.00 14.83 -10.49
N LYS A 239 15.95 15.38 -9.71
CA LYS A 239 15.70 16.55 -8.84
C LYS A 239 15.36 17.81 -9.64
N ALA A 240 15.95 17.99 -10.83
CA ALA A 240 15.66 19.14 -11.68
C ALA A 240 14.24 19.09 -12.28
N GLU A 241 13.72 17.88 -12.54
CA GLU A 241 12.37 17.65 -13.08
C GLU A 241 11.27 17.50 -11.99
N GLY A 242 11.61 17.71 -10.71
CA GLY A 242 10.64 17.64 -9.62
C GLY A 242 10.17 16.23 -9.25
N LEU A 243 10.87 15.19 -9.71
CA LEU A 243 10.59 13.78 -9.41
C LEU A 243 11.23 13.42 -8.06
N MET A 244 10.40 13.15 -7.05
CA MET A 244 10.85 12.79 -5.69
C MET A 244 10.94 11.27 -5.53
N PHE A 245 11.99 10.80 -4.85
CA PHE A 245 12.29 9.39 -4.58
C PHE A 245 11.12 8.61 -3.92
N GLU A 246 10.32 7.95 -4.75
CA GLU A 246 9.69 6.66 -4.43
C GLU A 246 10.68 5.56 -4.84
N GLU A 247 10.76 4.46 -4.08
CA GLU A 247 11.77 3.39 -4.24
C GLU A 247 11.61 2.64 -5.58
N VAL A 248 12.06 3.26 -6.66
CA VAL A 248 12.36 2.61 -7.92
C VAL A 248 13.72 3.16 -8.36
N GLU A 249 14.79 2.57 -7.84
CA GLU A 249 16.13 2.74 -8.37
C GLU A 249 16.14 2.12 -9.79
N LYS A 250 15.70 2.88 -10.80
CA LYS A 250 15.70 2.47 -12.21
C LYS A 250 17.15 2.49 -12.71
N LEU A 251 17.70 1.31 -12.92
CA LEU A 251 18.90 1.05 -13.69
C LEU A 251 18.52 0.91 -15.15
N THR A 252 19.16 1.69 -16.00
CA THR A 252 19.08 1.52 -17.45
C THR A 252 20.40 0.92 -17.92
N ILE A 253 20.37 -0.24 -18.58
CA ILE A 253 21.56 -0.90 -19.16
C ILE A 253 21.38 -1.07 -20.67
N SER A 254 22.49 -1.08 -21.40
CA SER A 254 22.45 -1.42 -22.84
C SER A 254 22.00 -2.87 -23.05
N LEU A 255 21.41 -3.17 -24.21
CA LEU A 255 21.03 -4.55 -24.59
C LEU A 255 22.25 -5.49 -24.53
N ASN A 256 23.40 -5.01 -24.99
CA ASN A 256 24.66 -5.76 -24.95
C ASN A 256 25.11 -6.10 -23.52
N ASP A 257 24.89 -5.20 -22.55
CA ASP A 257 25.21 -5.47 -21.15
C ASP A 257 24.20 -6.39 -20.48
N ALA A 258 22.93 -6.31 -20.85
CA ALA A 258 21.89 -7.20 -20.37
C ALA A 258 22.14 -8.67 -20.74
N GLN A 259 22.62 -8.92 -21.96
CA GLN A 259 23.02 -10.28 -22.39
C GLN A 259 24.07 -10.91 -21.47
N LYS A 260 24.96 -10.10 -20.87
CA LYS A 260 26.01 -10.60 -19.95
C LYS A 260 25.45 -11.08 -18.61
N ILE A 261 24.23 -10.70 -18.26
CA ILE A 261 23.56 -11.06 -17.00
C ILE A 261 22.78 -12.37 -17.14
N ILE A 262 22.22 -12.66 -18.32
CA ILE A 262 21.35 -13.83 -18.56
C ILE A 262 22.00 -15.16 -18.11
N PRO A 263 23.27 -15.46 -18.43
CA PRO A 263 23.92 -16.70 -17.98
C PRO A 263 24.10 -16.81 -16.47
N LYS A 264 23.95 -15.71 -15.73
CA LYS A 264 24.09 -15.65 -14.26
C LYS A 264 22.74 -15.84 -13.55
N ILE A 265 21.61 -15.91 -14.25
CA ILE A 265 20.29 -16.12 -13.64
C ILE A 265 20.19 -17.56 -13.15
N LYS A 266 19.92 -17.73 -11.85
CA LYS A 266 19.70 -19.04 -11.19
C LYS A 266 18.23 -19.33 -10.92
N ASP A 267 17.43 -18.30 -10.71
CA ASP A 267 16.00 -18.43 -10.41
C ASP A 267 15.26 -17.15 -10.82
N LEU A 268 13.96 -17.30 -11.09
CA LEU A 268 13.03 -16.23 -11.41
C LEU A 268 11.88 -16.29 -10.43
N GLN A 269 11.56 -15.16 -9.79
CA GLN A 269 10.44 -15.09 -8.86
C GLN A 269 9.52 -13.94 -9.20
N GLU A 270 8.22 -14.18 -9.11
CA GLU A 270 7.26 -13.10 -9.17
C GLU A 270 7.27 -12.34 -7.87
N ILE A 271 7.45 -11.03 -7.97
CA ILE A 271 7.19 -10.14 -6.86
C ILE A 271 6.17 -9.11 -7.32
N TYR A 272 5.35 -8.69 -6.38
CA TYR A 272 4.34 -7.69 -6.63
C TYR A 272 4.76 -6.46 -5.85
N ALA A 273 4.90 -5.34 -6.55
CA ALA A 273 4.81 -4.08 -5.83
C ALA A 273 3.40 -3.98 -5.26
N LYS A 274 3.30 -3.12 -4.28
CA LYS A 274 2.15 -3.13 -3.40
C LYS A 274 0.90 -2.56 -4.07
N ASP A 275 1.06 -1.90 -5.22
CA ASP A 275 0.02 -1.46 -6.18
C ASP A 275 -0.50 -2.57 -7.08
N GLY A 276 -0.03 -3.79 -6.87
CA GLY A 276 -0.35 -4.93 -7.70
C GLY A 276 0.41 -4.93 -9.01
N THR A 277 1.29 -3.94 -9.25
CA THR A 277 2.22 -3.99 -10.36
C THR A 277 3.11 -5.23 -10.19
N ARG A 278 3.13 -6.06 -11.22
CA ARG A 278 3.89 -7.32 -11.25
C ARG A 278 5.30 -7.05 -11.74
N PHE A 279 6.26 -7.64 -11.05
CA PHE A 279 7.69 -7.59 -11.34
C PHE A 279 8.23 -9.02 -11.39
N ILE A 280 9.34 -9.18 -12.10
CA ILE A 280 10.09 -10.43 -12.11
C ILE A 280 11.43 -10.16 -11.43
N GLU A 281 11.66 -10.79 -10.28
CA GLU A 281 12.95 -10.77 -9.60
C GLU A 281 13.90 -11.75 -10.30
N LEU A 282 15.04 -11.24 -10.77
CA LEU A 282 16.12 -12.05 -11.33
C LEU A 282 17.07 -12.42 -10.19
N ILE A 283 17.09 -13.70 -9.81
CA ILE A 283 17.99 -14.19 -8.76
C ILE A 283 19.28 -14.62 -9.44
N LEU A 284 20.34 -13.83 -9.24
CA LEU A 284 21.65 -14.06 -9.87
C LEU A 284 22.57 -14.93 -9.00
N ALA A 285 23.54 -15.56 -9.67
CA ALA A 285 24.49 -16.54 -9.14
C ALA A 285 25.59 -16.02 -8.22
#